data_AF-A0A226DU48-F1
#
_entry.id   AF-A0A226DU48-F1
#
_cell.length_a   1.000
_cell.length_b   1.000
_cell.length_c   1.000
_cell.angle_alpha   90.00
_cell.angle_beta   90.00
_cell.angle_gamma   90.00
#
_symmetry.space_group_name_H-M   'P 1'
#
loop_
_entity.id
_entity.type
_entity.pdbx_description
1 polymer ?
#
loop_
_entity_poly.entity_id
_entity_poly.type
_entity_poly.pdbx_seq_one_letter_code
_entity_poly.pdbx_strand_id
1 'polypeptide(L)'
;MNASAYVMTDVTHRVHNVFRDANVLLTFVKYVKFIHMSQGMDLYYRDIQCNKDDLKEANIPTEEEYNKILVYKTAGQLMMMATLLGAKSKTGIDVVPLAQIIGHHFQIRDDYLNIMSKQYEEKKGFCDDLVEGKFSLPVIFALHLPY
;
A
#
# COMPACT_ATOMS: atom_id res chain seq x y z
N MET A 1 -5.31 -13.06 13.06
CA MET A 1 -4.18 -13.55 12.23
C MET A 1 -4.51 -14.85 11.49
N ASN A 2 -4.84 -15.96 12.17
CA ASN A 2 -5.12 -17.25 11.50
C ASN A 2 -6.25 -17.18 10.46
N ALA A 3 -7.36 -16.50 10.78
CA ALA A 3 -8.47 -16.33 9.84
C ALA A 3 -8.05 -15.58 8.56
N SER A 4 -7.24 -14.53 8.68
CA SER A 4 -6.74 -13.76 7.51
C SER A 4 -5.82 -14.60 6.63
N ALA A 5 -4.91 -15.38 7.22
CA ALA A 5 -4.04 -16.28 6.49
C ALA A 5 -4.84 -17.36 5.73
N TYR A 6 -5.87 -17.91 6.37
CA TYR A 6 -6.81 -18.82 5.73
C TYR A 6 -7.56 -18.18 4.57
N VAL A 7 -8.06 -16.96 4.71
CA VAL A 7 -8.75 -16.25 3.62
C VAL A 7 -7.81 -16.04 2.43
N MET A 8 -6.53 -15.73 2.66
CA MET A 8 -5.55 -15.59 1.57
C MET A 8 -5.32 -16.89 0.80
N THR A 9 -5.26 -18.04 1.49
CA THR A 9 -5.14 -19.34 0.82
C THR A 9 -6.42 -19.72 0.08
N ASP A 10 -7.60 -19.44 0.66
CA ASP A 10 -8.90 -19.65 0.01
C ASP A 10 -9.05 -18.80 -1.25
N VAL A 11 -8.69 -17.51 -1.20
CA VAL A 11 -8.72 -16.62 -2.37
C VAL A 11 -7.76 -17.12 -3.46
N THR A 12 -6.57 -17.57 -3.09
CA THR A 12 -5.61 -18.16 -4.05
C THR A 12 -6.23 -19.39 -4.75
N HIS A 13 -6.89 -20.26 -3.98
CA HIS A 13 -7.60 -21.43 -4.51
C HIS A 13 -8.74 -21.02 -5.44
N ARG A 14 -9.52 -19.98 -5.09
CA ARG A 14 -10.59 -19.45 -5.95
C ARG A 14 -10.05 -18.87 -7.26
N VAL A 15 -8.96 -18.11 -7.22
CA VAL A 15 -8.31 -17.59 -8.44
C VAL A 15 -7.89 -18.74 -9.35
N HIS A 16 -7.27 -19.79 -8.80
CA HIS A 16 -6.94 -20.98 -9.59
C HIS A 16 -8.18 -21.59 -10.27
N ASN A 17 -9.27 -21.79 -9.53
CA ASN A 17 -10.48 -22.45 -10.04
C ASN A 17 -11.26 -21.62 -11.08
N VAL A 18 -11.32 -20.29 -10.91
CA VAL A 18 -12.07 -19.37 -11.79
C VAL A 18 -11.33 -19.12 -13.10
N PHE A 19 -10.02 -18.92 -13.03
CA PHE A 19 -9.23 -18.53 -14.19
C PHE A 19 -8.70 -19.75 -14.95
N ARG A 20 -8.29 -20.82 -14.23
CA ARG A 20 -7.67 -22.03 -14.80
C ARG A 20 -6.50 -21.71 -15.74
N ASP A 21 -5.77 -20.65 -15.44
CA ASP A 21 -4.62 -20.16 -16.20
C ASP A 21 -3.45 -19.97 -15.24
N ALA A 22 -2.34 -20.66 -15.51
CA ALA A 22 -1.14 -20.63 -14.68
C ALA A 22 -0.47 -19.24 -14.66
N ASN A 23 -0.52 -18.49 -15.77
CA ASN A 23 0.05 -17.15 -15.86
C ASN A 23 -0.76 -16.14 -15.05
N VAL A 24 -2.09 -16.26 -15.06
CA VAL A 24 -2.97 -15.42 -14.23
C VAL A 24 -2.71 -15.69 -12.75
N LEU A 25 -2.65 -16.97 -12.35
CA LEU A 25 -2.35 -17.35 -10.96
C LEU A 25 -0.97 -16.85 -10.52
N LEU A 26 0.06 -17.02 -11.36
CA LEU A 26 1.41 -16.55 -11.06
C LEU A 26 1.45 -15.02 -10.90
N THR A 27 0.73 -14.30 -11.75
CA THR A 27 0.63 -12.83 -11.68
C THR A 27 -0.10 -12.38 -10.41
N PHE A 28 -1.20 -13.05 -10.04
CA PHE A 28 -1.88 -12.82 -8.77
C PHE A 28 -0.93 -13.01 -7.58
N VAL A 29 -0.22 -14.14 -7.51
CA VAL A 29 0.74 -14.41 -6.42
C VAL A 29 1.85 -13.37 -6.37
N LYS A 30 2.34 -12.89 -7.53
CA LYS A 30 3.32 -11.79 -7.57
C LYS A 30 2.77 -10.52 -6.93
N TYR A 31 1.54 -10.11 -7.25
CA TYR A 31 0.91 -8.95 -6.61
C TYR A 31 0.77 -9.13 -5.10
N VAL A 32 0.28 -10.29 -4.64
CA VAL A 32 0.18 -10.58 -3.20
C VAL A 32 1.55 -10.44 -2.52
N LYS A 33 2.62 -10.98 -3.11
CA LYS A 33 3.99 -10.82 -2.58
C LYS A 33 4.42 -9.36 -2.50
N PHE A 34 4.21 -8.58 -3.56
CA PHE A 34 4.60 -7.17 -3.58
C PHE A 34 3.84 -6.34 -2.55
N ILE A 35 2.54 -6.59 -2.36
CA ILE A 35 1.73 -5.93 -1.32
C ILE A 35 2.32 -6.22 0.08
N HIS A 36 2.69 -7.48 0.36
CA HIS A 36 3.30 -7.84 1.65
C HIS A 36 4.69 -7.23 1.82
N MET A 37 5.51 -7.20 0.77
CA MET A 37 6.83 -6.56 0.81
C MET A 37 6.70 -5.07 1.12
N SER A 38 5.79 -4.36 0.47
CA SER A 38 5.55 -2.95 0.75
C SER A 38 5.00 -2.70 2.15
N GLN A 39 4.08 -3.53 2.62
CA GLN A 39 3.62 -3.44 4.02
C GLN A 39 4.78 -3.69 4.99
N GLY A 40 5.66 -4.64 4.69
CA GLY A 40 6.85 -4.91 5.49
C GLY A 40 7.82 -3.73 5.53
N MET A 41 8.01 -3.03 4.40
CA MET A 41 8.84 -1.82 4.34
C MET A 41 8.24 -0.69 5.17
N ASP A 42 6.93 -0.48 5.11
CA ASP A 42 6.20 0.52 5.91
C ASP A 42 6.39 0.29 7.42
N LEU A 43 6.22 -0.97 7.86
CA LEU A 43 6.48 -1.36 9.25
C LEU A 43 7.96 -1.22 9.61
N TYR A 44 8.87 -1.58 8.70
CA TYR A 44 10.31 -1.45 8.93
C TYR A 44 10.73 0.01 9.17
N TYR A 45 10.29 0.94 8.32
CA TYR A 45 10.63 2.36 8.48
C TYR A 45 10.07 2.93 9.78
N ARG A 46 8.87 2.52 10.19
CA ARG A 46 8.26 2.89 11.47
C ARG A 46 9.06 2.33 12.65
N ASP A 47 9.27 1.01 12.68
CA ASP A 47 9.80 0.30 13.85
C ASP A 47 11.31 0.52 14.04
N ILE A 48 12.07 0.75 12.98
CA ILE A 48 13.52 1.02 13.09
C ILE A 48 13.83 2.33 13.84
N GLN A 49 12.84 3.22 14.00
CA GLN A 49 13.00 4.44 14.78
C GLN A 49 12.75 4.24 16.27
N CYS A 50 12.07 3.17 16.70
CA CYS A 50 11.67 2.99 18.11
C CYS A 50 12.84 2.92 19.10
N ASN A 51 14.07 2.72 18.62
CA ASN A 51 15.29 2.70 19.44
C ASN A 51 16.16 3.95 19.27
N LYS A 52 15.63 5.02 18.67
CA LYS A 52 16.36 6.26 18.40
C LYS A 52 15.69 7.42 19.14
N ASP A 53 16.44 8.08 20.02
CA ASP A 53 15.94 9.19 20.84
C ASP A 53 16.01 10.55 20.11
N ASP A 54 16.86 10.68 19.07
CA ASP A 54 16.99 11.88 18.26
C ASP A 54 16.53 11.64 16.81
N LEU A 55 15.67 12.52 16.29
CA LEU A 55 15.24 12.53 14.89
C LEU A 55 16.40 12.71 13.91
N LYS A 56 17.53 13.29 14.34
CA LYS A 56 18.75 13.37 13.51
C LYS A 56 19.38 12.02 13.23
N GLU A 57 19.13 11.04 14.09
CA GLU A 57 19.58 9.67 13.90
C GLU A 57 18.54 8.85 13.14
N ALA A 58 17.32 9.36 12.98
CA ALA A 58 16.22 8.65 12.34
C ALA A 58 16.50 8.38 10.87
N ASN A 59 16.20 7.16 10.42
CA ASN A 59 16.32 6.80 9.02
C ASN A 59 15.00 7.15 8.32
N ILE A 60 14.80 8.44 8.03
CA ILE A 60 13.56 8.96 7.46
C ILE A 60 13.53 8.62 5.96
N PRO A 61 12.49 7.96 5.44
CA PRO A 61 12.40 7.65 4.02
C PRO A 61 12.27 8.94 3.20
N THR A 62 12.99 9.03 2.10
CA THR A 62 12.81 10.08 1.10
C THR A 62 11.45 9.97 0.41
N GLU A 63 10.98 11.05 -0.22
CA GLU A 63 9.76 11.00 -1.05
C GLU A 63 9.86 9.96 -2.18
N GLU A 64 11.04 9.77 -2.76
CA GLU A 64 11.27 8.76 -3.79
C GLU A 64 11.13 7.32 -3.23
N GLU A 65 11.70 7.04 -2.06
CA GLU A 65 11.56 5.74 -1.39
C GLU A 65 10.12 5.48 -0.98
N TYR A 66 9.45 6.48 -0.40
CA TYR A 66 8.02 6.41 -0.10
C TYR A 66 7.19 6.06 -1.34
N ASN A 67 7.40 6.76 -2.46
CA ASN A 67 6.69 6.50 -3.70
C ASN A 67 6.95 5.09 -4.25
N LYS A 68 8.18 4.56 -4.13
CA LYS A 68 8.50 3.18 -4.53
C LYS A 68 7.74 2.14 -3.69
N ILE A 69 7.64 2.36 -2.38
CA ILE A 69 6.92 1.46 -1.46
C ILE A 69 5.41 1.51 -1.73
N LEU A 70 4.88 2.71 -1.93
CA LEU A 70 3.45 3.01 -2.07
C LEU A 70 2.82 2.38 -3.31
N VAL A 71 3.54 2.34 -4.43
CA VAL A 71 3.06 1.76 -5.70
C VAL A 71 2.56 0.33 -5.50
N TYR A 72 3.16 -0.44 -4.61
CA TYR A 72 2.79 -1.85 -4.45
C TYR A 72 1.88 -2.15 -3.26
N LYS A 73 1.76 -1.28 -2.25
CA LYS A 73 0.83 -1.48 -1.13
C LYS A 73 -0.62 -1.28 -1.59
N THR A 74 -0.95 -0.05 -1.98
CA THR A 74 -2.34 0.35 -2.27
C THR A 74 -2.66 0.26 -3.76
N ALA A 75 -1.75 0.74 -4.61
CA ALA A 75 -1.87 0.56 -6.05
C ALA A 75 -1.74 -0.92 -6.47
N GLY A 76 -0.92 -1.72 -5.79
CA GLY A 76 -0.78 -3.15 -6.05
C GLY A 76 -2.10 -3.92 -5.96
N GLN A 77 -2.99 -3.58 -5.02
CA GLN A 77 -4.30 -4.20 -4.92
C GLN A 77 -5.23 -3.81 -6.09
N LEU A 78 -5.24 -2.54 -6.50
CA LEU A 78 -6.03 -2.10 -7.66
C LEU A 78 -5.49 -2.71 -8.96
N MET A 79 -4.16 -2.73 -9.14
CA MET A 79 -3.49 -3.34 -10.30
C MET A 79 -3.79 -4.85 -10.38
N MET A 80 -3.79 -5.55 -9.24
CA MET A 80 -4.19 -6.96 -9.16
C MET A 80 -5.63 -7.15 -9.62
N MET A 81 -6.58 -6.34 -9.13
CA MET A 81 -7.98 -6.42 -9.56
C MET A 81 -8.15 -6.11 -11.05
N ALA A 82 -7.49 -5.06 -11.55
CA ALA A 82 -7.48 -4.70 -12.97
C ALA A 82 -6.94 -5.85 -13.84
N THR A 83 -5.86 -6.49 -13.42
CA THR A 83 -5.26 -7.64 -14.12
C THR A 83 -6.23 -8.82 -14.18
N LEU A 84 -6.87 -9.17 -13.04
CA LEU A 84 -7.84 -10.27 -12.96
C LEU A 84 -9.09 -9.99 -13.81
N LEU A 85 -9.62 -8.77 -13.77
CA LEU A 85 -10.75 -8.37 -14.62
C LEU A 85 -10.37 -8.40 -16.11
N GLY A 86 -9.19 -7.89 -16.46
CA GLY A 86 -8.64 -7.89 -17.80
C GLY A 86 -8.52 -9.31 -18.39
N ALA A 87 -8.09 -10.28 -17.58
CA ALA A 87 -7.97 -11.68 -17.98
C ALA A 87 -9.31 -12.36 -18.35
N LYS A 88 -10.46 -11.77 -17.98
CA LYS A 88 -11.79 -12.23 -18.42
C LYS A 88 -12.48 -11.25 -19.37
N SER A 89 -11.86 -10.10 -19.65
CA SER A 89 -12.39 -9.08 -20.53
C SER A 89 -12.26 -9.50 -22.00
N LYS A 90 -13.22 -9.06 -22.82
CA LYS A 90 -13.18 -9.19 -24.29
C LYS A 90 -12.68 -7.92 -24.99
N THR A 91 -12.49 -6.83 -24.25
CA THR A 91 -12.15 -5.52 -24.84
C THR A 91 -10.70 -5.41 -25.27
N GLY A 92 -9.80 -6.21 -24.68
CA GLY A 92 -8.35 -6.14 -24.91
C GLY A 92 -7.69 -4.87 -24.36
N ILE A 93 -8.43 -4.00 -23.68
CA ILE A 93 -7.91 -2.75 -23.12
C ILE A 93 -7.21 -3.06 -21.80
N ASP A 94 -5.92 -2.71 -21.72
CA ASP A 94 -5.17 -2.77 -20.48
C ASP A 94 -5.44 -1.52 -19.63
N VAL A 95 -6.08 -1.74 -18.47
CA VAL A 95 -6.40 -0.70 -17.50
C VAL A 95 -5.51 -0.74 -16.25
N VAL A 96 -4.49 -1.61 -16.23
CA VAL A 96 -3.53 -1.69 -15.12
C VAL A 96 -2.78 -0.35 -14.91
N PRO A 97 -2.33 0.38 -15.95
CA PRO A 97 -1.70 1.69 -15.76
C PRO A 97 -2.62 2.71 -15.09
N LEU A 98 -3.91 2.70 -15.46
CA LEU A 98 -4.92 3.56 -14.83
C LEU A 98 -5.12 3.19 -13.36
N ALA A 99 -5.20 1.89 -13.05
CA ALA A 99 -5.33 1.39 -11.69
C ALA A 99 -4.13 1.80 -10.80
N GLN A 100 -2.92 1.80 -11.36
CA GLN A 100 -1.72 2.29 -10.67
C GLN A 100 -1.83 3.78 -10.32
N ILE A 101 -2.24 4.63 -11.26
CA ILE A 101 -2.40 6.07 -11.03
C ILE A 101 -3.47 6.33 -9.95
N ILE A 102 -4.61 5.66 -10.03
CA ILE A 102 -5.69 5.80 -9.05
C ILE A 102 -5.20 5.38 -7.66
N GLY A 103 -4.50 4.25 -7.56
CA GLY A 103 -4.01 3.75 -6.27
C GLY A 103 -2.94 4.65 -5.66
N HIS A 104 -2.09 5.24 -6.51
CA HIS A 104 -1.09 6.22 -6.07
C HIS A 104 -1.76 7.47 -5.49
N HIS A 105 -2.70 8.06 -6.23
CA HIS A 105 -3.48 9.21 -5.78
C HIS A 105 -4.28 8.90 -4.51
N PHE A 106 -4.88 7.70 -4.42
CA PHE A 106 -5.67 7.29 -3.26
C PHE A 106 -4.85 7.29 -1.98
N GLN A 107 -3.63 6.75 -2.01
CA GLN A 107 -2.79 6.69 -0.81
C GLN A 107 -2.34 8.09 -0.35
N ILE A 108 -1.87 8.94 -1.27
CA ILE A 108 -1.49 10.33 -0.94
C ILE A 108 -2.67 11.07 -0.31
N ARG A 109 -3.86 10.90 -0.87
CA ARG A 109 -5.08 11.50 -0.32
C ARG A 109 -5.43 10.93 1.06
N ASP A 110 -5.29 9.62 1.28
CA ASP A 110 -5.58 9.00 2.59
C ASP A 110 -4.63 9.55 3.67
N ASP A 111 -3.34 9.65 3.36
CA ASP A 111 -2.31 10.22 4.23
C ASP A 111 -2.58 11.69 4.57
N TYR A 112 -2.92 12.51 3.58
CA TYR A 112 -3.25 13.93 3.79
C TYR A 112 -4.52 14.09 4.66
N LEU A 113 -5.57 13.33 4.34
CA LEU A 113 -6.84 13.45 5.06
C LEU A 113 -6.76 12.90 6.48
N ASN A 114 -5.86 11.95 6.78
CA ASN A 114 -5.61 11.48 8.14
C ASN A 114 -5.25 12.65 9.08
N ILE A 115 -4.49 13.64 8.58
CA ILE A 115 -4.04 14.79 9.35
C ILE A 115 -5.03 15.97 9.26
N MET A 116 -5.61 16.22 8.08
CA MET A 116 -6.28 17.49 7.79
C MET A 116 -7.81 17.47 7.89
N SER A 117 -8.44 16.30 8.00
CA SER A 117 -9.90 16.17 7.88
C SER A 117 -10.58 15.76 9.18
N LYS A 118 -11.49 16.62 9.67
CA LYS A 118 -12.38 16.32 10.82
C LYS A 118 -13.24 15.07 10.59
N GLN A 119 -13.68 14.84 9.35
CA GLN A 119 -14.47 13.65 9.03
C GLN A 119 -13.62 12.36 9.15
N TYR A 120 -12.32 12.44 8.84
CA TYR A 120 -11.40 11.32 9.03
C TYR A 120 -11.10 11.12 10.51
N GLU A 121 -10.89 12.21 11.25
CA GLU A 121 -10.75 12.20 12.71
C GLU A 121 -11.93 11.49 13.39
N GLU A 122 -13.17 11.81 13.03
CA GLU A 122 -14.37 11.16 13.57
C GLU A 122 -14.43 9.65 13.30
N LYS A 123 -13.79 9.18 12.23
CA LYS A 123 -13.83 7.77 11.79
C LYS A 123 -12.64 6.94 12.23
N LYS A 124 -11.44 7.52 12.21
CA LYS A 124 -10.17 6.84 12.46
C LYS A 124 -9.51 7.29 13.77
N GLY A 125 -9.87 8.46 14.30
CA GLY A 125 -9.17 9.13 15.40
C GLY A 125 -8.33 10.32 14.91
N PHE A 126 -8.05 11.25 15.81
CA PHE A 126 -7.26 12.45 15.50
C PHE A 126 -5.82 12.07 15.15
N CYS A 127 -5.42 12.33 13.90
CA CYS A 127 -4.07 12.08 13.39
C CYS A 127 -3.55 10.68 13.74
N ASP A 128 -4.37 9.65 13.50
CA ASP A 128 -4.05 8.25 13.83
C ASP A 128 -2.69 7.79 13.26
N ASP A 129 -2.32 8.28 12.06
CA ASP A 129 -1.01 7.97 11.45
C ASP A 129 0.17 8.50 12.31
N LEU A 130 -0.01 9.62 13.01
CA LEU A 130 1.01 10.16 13.93
C LEU A 130 1.13 9.31 15.20
N VAL A 131 0.00 8.80 15.71
CA VAL A 131 -0.02 7.90 16.87
C VAL A 131 0.63 6.56 16.52
N GLU A 132 0.40 6.07 15.29
CA GLU A 132 1.07 4.89 14.76
C GLU A 132 2.58 5.13 14.55
N GLY A 133 3.02 6.38 14.38
CA GLY A 133 4.40 6.71 14.02
C GLY A 133 4.72 6.45 12.55
N LYS A 134 3.68 6.44 11.70
CA LYS A 134 3.80 6.19 10.26
C LYS A 134 4.45 7.38 9.55
N PHE A 135 5.39 7.08 8.66
CA PHE A 135 5.96 8.05 7.73
C PHE A 135 5.01 8.29 6.54
N SER A 136 3.91 8.98 6.80
CA SER A 136 3.00 9.46 5.75
C SER A 136 3.64 10.60 4.96
N LEU A 137 3.20 10.83 3.71
CA LEU A 137 3.83 11.84 2.85
C LEU A 137 3.93 13.25 3.48
N PRO A 138 2.89 13.78 4.14
CA PRO A 138 3.00 15.10 4.79
C PRO A 138 4.03 15.12 5.94
N VAL A 139 4.18 14.01 6.67
CA VAL A 139 5.16 13.86 7.75
C VAL A 139 6.58 13.83 7.19
N ILE A 140 6.81 13.01 6.15
CA ILE A 140 8.09 12.95 5.43
C ILE A 140 8.48 14.34 4.94
N PHE A 141 7.54 15.06 4.32
CA PHE A 141 7.80 16.41 3.82
C PHE A 141 8.18 17.37 4.95
N ALA A 142 7.41 17.39 6.04
CA ALA A 142 7.66 18.26 7.19
C ALA A 142 9.02 18.00 7.86
N LEU A 143 9.47 16.74 7.91
CA LEU A 143 10.75 16.36 8.52
C LEU A 143 11.97 16.69 7.64
N HIS A 144 11.80 16.83 6.33
CA HIS A 144 12.88 17.20 5.40
C HIS A 144 13.00 18.70 5.15
N LEU A 145 12.06 19.52 5.66
CA LEU A 145 12.17 20.97 5.53
C LEU A 145 13.41 21.47 6.30
N PRO A 146 14.28 22.28 5.67
CA PRO A 146 15.39 22.90 6.38
C PRO A 146 14.84 23.91 7.39
N TYR A 147 15.28 23.80 8.64
CA TYR A 147 15.04 24.79 9.71
C TYR A 147 16.15 25.84 9.73
#